data_AF-A0A9J6DJS7-F1
#
_entry.id   AF-A0A9J6DJS7-F1
#
_cell.length_a   1.000
_cell.length_b   1.000
_cell.length_c   1.000
_cell.angle_alpha   90.00
_cell.angle_beta   90.00
_cell.angle_gamma   90.00
#
_symmetry.space_group_name_H-M   'P 1'
#
loop_
_entity.id
_entity.type
_entity.pdbx_description
1 polymer ?
#
loop_
_entity_poly.entity_id
_entity_poly.type
_entity_poly.pdbx_seq_one_letter_code
_entity_poly.pdbx_strand_id
1 'polypeptide(L)'
;MLIVPLHLSCRQWLLSHRQALLSQLSEAEDAALCLHLAVLLVAQAQTQKALHASGRFVPQILSALRTQLPPDTFALLHQAQELVMRHLTLDDSSDEKESVASSLKELIPKLKEVGATYKKQGPTEE
;
A
#
# COMPACT_ATOMS: atom_id res chain seq x y z
N MET A 1 26.49 29.01 12.64
CA MET A 1 26.35 27.56 12.40
C MET A 1 25.02 27.14 13.03
N LEU A 2 23.94 27.11 12.23
CA LEU A 2 22.61 26.78 12.73
C LEU A 2 22.60 25.28 13.06
N ILE A 3 22.45 24.96 14.33
CA ILE A 3 22.15 23.59 14.77
C ILE A 3 20.75 23.30 14.23
N VAL A 4 20.66 22.63 13.08
CA VAL A 4 19.40 22.07 12.61
C VAL A 4 19.00 21.03 13.66
N PRO A 5 17.86 21.19 14.36
CA PRO A 5 17.49 20.26 15.41
C PRO A 5 17.34 18.87 14.78
N LEU A 6 17.95 17.86 15.41
CA LEU A 6 17.96 16.45 14.94
C LEU A 6 16.56 15.93 14.58
N HIS A 7 15.52 16.48 15.24
CA HIS A 7 14.10 16.19 15.00
C HIS A 7 13.59 16.66 13.62
N LEU A 8 14.16 17.72 13.03
CA LEU A 8 13.82 18.19 11.68
C LEU A 8 14.26 17.19 10.60
N SER A 9 15.39 16.52 10.82
CA SER A 9 15.97 15.55 9.88
C SER A 9 15.08 14.31 9.71
N CYS A 10 14.46 13.80 10.78
CA CYS A 10 13.56 12.65 10.70
C CYS A 10 12.29 12.96 9.90
N ARG A 11 11.68 14.15 10.11
CA ARG A 11 10.50 14.57 9.35
C ARG A 11 10.82 14.77 7.87
N GLN A 12 11.94 15.43 7.56
CA GLN A 12 12.38 15.62 6.19
C GLN A 12 12.63 14.28 5.49
N TRP A 13 13.26 13.34 6.19
CA TRP A 13 13.52 12.00 5.68
C TRP A 13 12.22 11.21 5.42
N LEU A 14 11.24 11.27 6.32
CA LEU A 14 9.93 10.63 6.10
C LEU A 14 9.20 11.17 4.87
N LEU A 15 9.28 12.49 4.64
CA LEU A 15 8.69 13.12 3.45
C LEU A 15 9.41 12.68 2.17
N SER A 16 10.75 12.66 2.18
CA SER A 16 11.55 12.16 1.07
C SER A 16 11.28 10.69 0.77
N HIS A 17 11.17 9.86 1.81
CA HIS A 17 10.82 8.45 1.68
C HIS A 17 9.41 8.27 1.08
N ARG A 18 8.43 9.05 1.55
CA ARG A 18 7.08 9.07 0.96
C ARG A 18 7.13 9.46 -0.52
N GLN A 19 7.88 10.48 -0.88
CA GLN A 19 7.99 10.94 -2.27
C GLN A 19 8.61 9.87 -3.17
N ALA A 20 9.62 9.14 -2.67
CA ALA A 20 10.22 8.03 -3.40
C ALA A 20 9.20 6.89 -3.63
N LEU A 21 8.43 6.52 -2.60
CA LEU A 21 7.36 5.53 -2.73
C LEU A 21 6.27 5.96 -3.72
N LEU A 22 5.90 7.25 -3.73
CA LEU A 22 4.93 7.79 -4.69
C LEU A 22 5.45 7.74 -6.14
N SER A 23 6.73 8.05 -6.36
CA SER A 23 7.36 7.93 -7.69
C SER A 23 7.31 6.48 -8.18
N GLN A 24 7.71 5.53 -7.33
CA GLN A 24 7.66 4.11 -7.65
C GLN A 24 6.22 3.65 -7.93
N LEU A 25 5.23 4.13 -7.15
CA LEU A 25 3.83 3.78 -7.34
C LEU A 25 3.29 4.32 -8.67
N SER A 26 3.71 5.52 -9.08
CA SER A 26 3.29 6.07 -10.38
C SER A 26 3.83 5.24 -11.54
N GLU A 27 5.06 4.76 -11.46
CA GLU A 27 5.74 3.98 -12.50
C GLU A 27 5.38 2.49 -12.48
N ALA A 28 4.88 1.96 -11.37
CA ALA A 28 4.54 0.54 -11.24
C ALA A 28 3.40 0.13 -12.19
N GLU A 29 3.62 -0.92 -12.97
CA GLU A 29 2.61 -1.53 -13.87
C GLU A 29 2.09 -2.86 -13.33
N ASP A 30 2.85 -3.51 -12.45
CA ASP A 30 2.46 -4.77 -11.83
C ASP A 30 1.53 -4.55 -10.63
N ALA A 31 0.46 -5.34 -10.54
CA ALA A 31 -0.54 -5.20 -9.50
C ALA A 31 -0.03 -5.55 -8.09
N ALA A 32 0.87 -6.54 -7.98
CA ALA A 32 1.46 -6.91 -6.68
C ALA A 32 2.38 -5.81 -6.16
N LEU A 33 3.17 -5.19 -7.05
CA LEU A 33 4.00 -4.03 -6.71
C LEU A 33 3.13 -2.81 -6.35
N CYS A 34 2.08 -2.52 -7.12
CA CYS A 34 1.16 -1.42 -6.81
C CYS A 34 0.51 -1.59 -5.44
N LEU A 35 0.02 -2.79 -5.13
CA LEU A 35 -0.55 -3.13 -3.84
C LEU A 35 0.48 -2.94 -2.72
N HIS A 36 1.69 -3.47 -2.90
CA HIS A 36 2.75 -3.36 -1.90
C HIS A 36 3.07 -1.90 -1.56
N LEU A 37 3.31 -1.07 -2.58
CA LEU A 37 3.63 0.35 -2.42
C LEU A 37 2.46 1.14 -1.82
N ALA A 38 1.23 0.87 -2.25
CA ALA A 38 0.03 1.49 -1.68
C ALA A 38 -0.10 1.16 -0.17
N VAL A 39 0.10 -0.09 0.22
CA VAL A 39 0.06 -0.53 1.63
C VAL A 39 1.16 0.13 2.45
N LEU A 40 2.38 0.27 1.93
CA LEU A 40 3.44 1.00 2.62
C LEU A 40 3.09 2.48 2.82
N LEU A 41 2.52 3.14 1.81
CA LEU A 41 2.11 4.54 1.88
C LEU A 41 0.97 4.76 2.90
N VAL A 42 -0.02 3.85 2.91
CA VAL A 42 -1.13 3.87 3.86
C VAL A 42 -0.64 3.60 5.28
N ALA A 43 0.22 2.60 5.47
CA ALA A 43 0.82 2.27 6.76
C ALA A 43 1.68 3.42 7.30
N GLN A 44 2.50 4.03 6.43
CA GLN A 44 3.33 5.19 6.80
C GLN A 44 2.46 6.39 7.18
N ALA A 45 1.38 6.64 6.45
CA ALA A 45 0.43 7.70 6.78
C ALA A 45 -0.26 7.43 8.13
N GLN A 46 -0.70 6.20 8.40
CA GLN A 46 -1.40 5.86 9.63
C GLN A 46 -0.50 5.90 10.87
N THR A 47 0.69 5.30 10.76
CA THR A 47 1.63 5.14 11.88
C THR A 47 2.58 6.32 12.07
N GLN A 48 2.68 7.22 11.08
CA GLN A 48 3.65 8.32 11.04
C GLN A 48 5.11 7.85 11.17
N LYS A 49 5.39 6.62 10.74
CA LYS A 49 6.72 5.98 10.73
C LYS A 49 6.97 5.37 9.36
N ALA A 50 8.21 5.40 8.89
CA ALA A 50 8.55 4.64 7.69
C ALA A 50 8.44 3.15 8.01
N LEU A 51 7.81 2.42 7.10
CA LEU A 51 7.71 0.99 7.16
C LEU A 51 8.53 0.42 6.01
N HIS A 52 9.55 -0.35 6.34
CA HIS A 52 10.30 -1.13 5.36
C HIS A 52 9.89 -2.58 5.51
N ALA A 53 9.11 -3.07 4.55
CA ALA A 53 8.64 -4.44 4.53
C ALA A 53 8.70 -4.98 3.10
N SER A 54 8.73 -6.29 2.94
CA SER A 54 8.57 -6.96 1.64
C SER A 54 7.09 -7.22 1.38
N GLY A 55 6.71 -7.41 0.10
CA GLY A 55 5.33 -7.69 -0.30
C GLY A 55 4.68 -8.88 0.43
N ARG A 56 5.46 -9.88 0.87
CA ARG A 56 4.97 -11.01 1.68
C ARG A 56 4.36 -10.61 3.02
N PHE A 57 4.67 -9.41 3.53
CA PHE A 57 4.14 -8.90 4.79
C PHE A 57 2.83 -8.11 4.63
N VAL A 58 2.36 -7.91 3.40
CA VAL A 58 1.12 -7.17 3.11
C VAL A 58 -0.08 -7.71 3.91
N PRO A 59 -0.34 -9.03 4.00
CA PRO A 59 -1.45 -9.55 4.80
C PRO A 59 -1.33 -9.21 6.29
N GLN A 60 -0.13 -9.32 6.87
CA GLN A 60 0.09 -9.00 8.28
C GLN A 60 -0.05 -7.49 8.54
N ILE A 61 0.43 -6.64 7.63
CA ILE A 61 0.30 -5.18 7.74
C ILE A 61 -1.17 -4.78 7.67
N LEU A 62 -1.93 -5.33 6.71
CA LEU A 62 -3.37 -5.06 6.58
C LEU A 62 -4.12 -5.52 7.85
N SER A 63 -3.85 -6.72 8.33
CA SER A 63 -4.46 -7.22 9.57
C SER A 63 -4.18 -6.31 10.76
N ALA A 64 -2.96 -5.77 10.89
CA ALA A 64 -2.60 -4.86 11.97
C ALA A 64 -3.26 -3.48 11.85
N LEU A 65 -3.61 -3.06 10.64
CA LEU A 65 -4.23 -1.76 10.36
C LEU A 65 -5.76 -1.83 10.25
N ARG A 66 -6.37 -3.02 10.30
CA ARG A 66 -7.81 -3.22 10.07
C ARG A 66 -8.71 -2.26 10.86
N THR A 67 -8.43 -2.05 12.15
CA THR A 67 -9.25 -1.18 13.02
C THR A 67 -8.93 0.30 12.89
N GLN A 68 -7.89 0.65 12.12
CA GLN A 68 -7.40 2.02 11.94
C GLN A 68 -7.69 2.57 10.54
N LEU A 69 -8.10 1.70 9.61
CA LEU A 69 -8.40 2.06 8.24
C LEU A 69 -9.92 2.22 8.06
N PRO A 70 -10.35 3.15 7.21
CA PRO A 70 -11.73 3.19 6.75
C PRO A 70 -12.13 1.85 6.15
N PRO A 71 -13.39 1.41 6.35
CA PRO A 71 -13.86 0.11 5.87
C PRO A 71 -13.67 -0.03 4.35
N ASP A 72 -13.95 1.02 3.57
CA ASP A 72 -13.78 1.01 2.12
C ASP A 72 -12.33 0.86 1.69
N THR A 73 -11.41 1.58 2.35
CA THR A 73 -9.97 1.50 2.09
C THR A 73 -9.44 0.11 2.42
N PHE A 74 -9.83 -0.44 3.58
CA PHE A 74 -9.44 -1.79 3.97
C PHE A 74 -9.97 -2.83 3.00
N ALA A 75 -11.26 -2.76 2.63
CA ALA A 75 -11.90 -3.69 1.72
C ALA A 75 -11.20 -3.72 0.35
N LEU A 76 -10.84 -2.56 -0.20
CA LEU A 76 -10.13 -2.45 -1.46
C LEU A 76 -8.74 -3.08 -1.41
N LEU A 77 -7.94 -2.76 -0.38
CA LEU A 77 -6.59 -3.30 -0.24
C LEU A 77 -6.62 -4.82 0.04
N HIS A 78 -7.59 -5.28 0.84
CA HIS A 78 -7.80 -6.69 1.13
C HIS A 78 -8.24 -7.47 -0.11
N GLN A 79 -9.18 -6.93 -0.90
CA GLN A 79 -9.60 -7.54 -2.17
C GLN A 79 -8.41 -7.70 -3.12
N ALA A 80 -7.59 -6.66 -3.29
CA ALA A 80 -6.39 -6.73 -4.11
C ALA A 80 -5.39 -7.77 -3.57
N GLN A 81 -5.20 -7.86 -2.26
CA GLN A 81 -4.32 -8.84 -1.63
C GLN A 81 -4.78 -10.28 -1.89
N GLU A 82 -6.07 -10.57 -1.76
CA GLU A 82 -6.62 -11.90 -2.05
C GLU A 82 -6.42 -12.28 -3.52
N LEU A 83 -6.69 -11.35 -4.44
CA LEU A 83 -6.51 -11.57 -5.87
C LEU A 83 -5.03 -11.77 -6.25
N VAL A 84 -4.11 -11.01 -5.66
CA VAL A 84 -2.66 -11.21 -5.89
C VAL A 84 -2.24 -12.59 -5.39
N MET A 85 -2.66 -13.00 -4.19
CA MET A 85 -2.32 -14.33 -3.67
C MET A 85 -2.92 -15.45 -4.53
N ARG A 86 -4.15 -15.29 -5.01
CA ARG A 86 -4.77 -16.22 -5.95
C ARG A 86 -4.00 -16.27 -7.27
N HIS A 87 -3.65 -15.13 -7.85
CA HIS A 87 -2.87 -15.06 -9.09
C HIS A 87 -1.50 -15.75 -8.97
N LEU A 88 -0.83 -15.64 -7.82
CA LEU A 88 0.47 -16.27 -7.55
C LEU A 88 0.39 -17.79 -7.33
N THR A 89 -0.79 -18.32 -6.99
CA THR A 89 -1.00 -19.75 -6.70
C THR A 89 -1.66 -20.51 -7.84
N LEU A 90 -2.29 -19.81 -8.78
CA LEU A 90 -2.88 -20.40 -9.99
C LEU A 90 -1.81 -20.77 -11.03
N ASP A 91 -2.06 -21.89 -11.70
CA ASP A 91 -1.26 -22.37 -12.82
C ASP A 91 -1.33 -21.39 -14.01
N ASP A 92 -0.21 -21.20 -14.72
CA ASP A 92 -0.11 -20.29 -15.86
C ASP A 92 -1.06 -20.67 -17.02
N SER A 93 -1.49 -21.93 -17.08
CA SER A 93 -2.41 -22.44 -18.10
C SER A 93 -3.89 -22.31 -17.75
N SER A 94 -4.23 -21.78 -16.58
CA SER A 94 -5.62 -21.70 -16.11
C SER A 94 -6.33 -20.45 -16.63
N ASP A 95 -7.51 -20.63 -17.25
CA ASP A 95 -8.43 -19.53 -17.63
C ASP A 95 -8.79 -18.65 -16.43
N GLU A 96 -8.81 -19.23 -15.21
CA GLU A 96 -9.03 -18.46 -13.98
C GLU A 96 -7.92 -17.44 -13.72
N LYS A 97 -6.67 -17.74 -14.10
CA LYS A 97 -5.54 -16.84 -13.87
C LYS A 97 -5.64 -15.59 -14.73
N GLU A 98 -6.06 -15.75 -15.99
CA GLU A 98 -6.29 -14.62 -16.89
C GLU A 98 -7.46 -13.74 -16.42
N SER A 99 -8.53 -14.37 -15.90
CA SER A 99 -9.64 -13.64 -15.28
C SER A 99 -9.18 -12.81 -14.07
N VAL A 100 -8.42 -13.44 -13.15
CA VAL A 100 -7.87 -12.75 -11.97
C VAL A 100 -6.91 -11.64 -12.37
N ALA A 101 -6.04 -11.87 -13.37
CA ALA A 101 -5.12 -10.87 -13.88
C ALA A 101 -5.85 -9.65 -14.46
N SER A 102 -6.99 -9.86 -15.11
CA SER A 102 -7.83 -8.79 -15.65
C SER A 102 -8.46 -7.96 -14.53
N SER A 103 -9.03 -8.61 -13.51
CA SER A 103 -9.53 -7.91 -12.32
C SER A 103 -8.43 -7.14 -11.59
N LEU A 104 -7.23 -7.69 -11.49
CA LEU A 104 -6.08 -7.01 -10.89
C LEU A 104 -5.70 -5.75 -11.66
N LYS A 105 -5.71 -5.78 -13.01
CA LYS A 105 -5.43 -4.61 -13.86
C LYS A 105 -6.43 -3.47 -13.62
N GLU A 106 -7.71 -3.79 -13.39
CA GLU A 106 -8.74 -2.80 -13.07
C GLU A 106 -8.55 -2.17 -11.67
N LEU A 107 -7.91 -2.89 -10.75
CA LEU A 107 -7.63 -2.39 -9.40
C LEU A 107 -6.38 -1.51 -9.34
N ILE A 108 -5.41 -1.66 -10.27
CA ILE A 108 -4.20 -0.84 -10.33
C ILE A 108 -4.48 0.67 -10.19
N PRO A 109 -5.35 1.31 -10.99
CA PRO A 109 -5.59 2.75 -10.87
C PRO A 109 -6.12 3.12 -9.49
N LYS A 110 -6.99 2.29 -8.90
CA LYS A 110 -7.53 2.53 -7.56
C LYS A 110 -6.47 2.37 -6.47
N LEU A 111 -5.56 1.41 -6.61
CA LEU A 111 -4.43 1.23 -5.69
C LEU A 111 -3.48 2.43 -5.74
N LYS A 112 -3.20 2.94 -6.95
CA LYS A 112 -2.39 4.15 -7.13
C LYS A 112 -3.05 5.36 -6.49
N GLU A 113 -4.35 5.53 -6.70
CA GLU A 113 -5.13 6.61 -6.12
C GLU A 113 -5.15 6.55 -4.58
N VAL A 114 -5.45 5.38 -4.00
CA VAL A 114 -5.45 5.18 -2.55
C VAL A 114 -4.07 5.49 -1.95
N GLY A 115 -3.00 4.95 -2.52
CA GLY A 115 -1.64 5.21 -2.03
C GLY A 115 -1.25 6.70 -2.09
N ALA A 116 -1.65 7.39 -3.17
CA ALA A 116 -1.35 8.80 -3.36
C ALA A 116 -2.13 9.73 -2.44
N THR A 117 -3.42 9.45 -2.25
CA THR A 117 -4.37 10.37 -1.61
C THR A 117 -4.63 10.07 -0.14
N TYR A 118 -4.33 8.85 0.33
CA TYR A 118 -4.62 8.46 1.70
C TYR A 118 -3.92 9.38 2.71
N LYS A 119 -4.72 9.92 3.62
CA LYS A 119 -4.30 10.69 4.79
C LYS A 119 -4.78 9.97 6.03
N LYS A 120 -4.00 10.08 7.12
CA LYS A 120 -4.35 9.48 8.41
C LYS A 120 -5.78 9.86 8.78
N GLN A 121 -6.61 8.87 9.00
CA GLN A 121 -7.94 9.05 9.57
C GLN A 121 -7.86 8.72 11.07
N GLY A 122 -8.67 9.41 11.87
CA GLY A 122 -8.82 9.09 13.30
C GLY A 122 -9.31 7.64 13.46
N PRO A 123 -9.13 7.03 14.65
CA PRO A 123 -9.72 5.71 14.90
C PRO A 123 -11.21 5.78 14.60
N THR A 124 -11.71 4.87 13.78
CA THR A 124 -13.15 4.69 13.60
C THR A 124 -13.64 4.11 14.93
N GLU A 125 -14.24 4.96 15.76
CA GLU A 125 -14.91 4.54 16.99
C GLU A 125 -16.08 3.63 16.59
N GLU A 126 -15.96 2.33 16.86
CA GLU A 126 -17.11 1.42 17.03
C GLU A 126 -17.38 1.23 18.53
#